data_AF-A0A013TPJ5-F1
#
_entry.id   AF-A0A013TPJ5-F1
#
_cell.length_a   1.000
_cell.length_b   1.000
_cell.length_c   1.000
_cell.angle_alpha   90.00
_cell.angle_beta   90.00
_cell.angle_gamma   90.00
#
_symmetry.space_group_name_H-M   'P 1'
#
loop_
_entity.id
_entity.type
_entity.pdbx_description
1 polymer ?
#
loop_
_entity_poly.entity_id
_entity_poly.type
_entity_poly.pdbx_seq_one_letter_code
_entity_poly.pdbx_strand_id
1 'polypeptide(L)'
;MPEDRWVDFYDEGLSFFIAHYLALFARNAALATVGAAGKVVGNETAKAVDGVSKSMDVSGILYPDAGYWNQTSYGIQFFMLIQIVGAGGFQL
;
A
#
# COMPACT_ATOMS: atom_id res chain seq x y z
N MET A 1 14.25 7.36 -9.33
CA MET A 1 14.96 8.44 -8.62
C MET A 1 16.40 7.98 -8.41
N PRO A 2 17.40 8.87 -8.44
CA PRO A 2 18.78 8.51 -8.11
C PRO A 2 18.86 7.96 -6.68
N GLU A 3 19.72 6.96 -6.45
CA GLU A 3 19.93 6.33 -5.15
C GLU A 3 20.36 7.35 -4.09
N ASP A 4 21.22 8.30 -4.47
CA ASP A 4 21.75 9.38 -3.63
C ASP A 4 20.67 10.25 -2.95
N ARG A 5 19.44 10.30 -3.47
CA ARG A 5 18.35 11.05 -2.82
C ARG A 5 17.77 10.37 -1.60
N TRP A 6 17.93 9.06 -1.47
CA TRP A 6 17.33 8.28 -0.40
C TRP A 6 18.14 8.33 0.89
N VAL A 7 19.45 8.54 0.80
CA VAL A 7 20.38 8.61 1.95
C VAL A 7 20.05 7.47 2.94
N ASP A 8 19.69 7.79 4.17
CA ASP A 8 19.42 6.83 5.24
C ASP A 8 18.07 6.10 5.09
N PHE A 9 17.18 6.57 4.20
CA PHE A 9 15.85 5.99 3.97
C PHE A 9 15.84 4.89 2.91
N TYR A 10 16.97 4.58 2.28
CA TYR A 10 17.02 3.60 1.21
C TYR A 10 16.53 2.22 1.65
N ASP A 11 17.06 1.70 2.75
CA ASP A 11 16.74 0.36 3.26
C ASP A 11 15.28 0.27 3.73
N GLU A 12 14.78 1.33 4.36
CA GLU A 12 13.39 1.40 4.81
C GLU A 12 12.42 1.48 3.61
N GLY A 13 12.74 2.31 2.62
CA GLY A 13 11.96 2.40 1.38
C GLY A 13 11.92 1.09 0.62
N LEU A 14 13.06 0.41 0.49
CA LEU A 14 13.14 -0.89 -0.14
C LEU A 14 12.33 -1.94 0.63
N SER A 15 12.39 -1.91 1.96
CA SER A 15 11.62 -2.82 2.82
C SER A 15 10.11 -2.65 2.64
N PHE A 16 9.60 -1.40 2.66
CA PHE A 16 8.17 -1.15 2.42
C PHE A 16 7.74 -1.47 0.99
N PHE A 17 8.58 -1.19 0.00
CA PHE A 17 8.33 -1.57 -1.39
C PHE A 17 8.18 -3.10 -1.52
N ILE A 18 9.13 -3.88 -1.01
CA ILE A 18 9.08 -5.34 -1.07
C ILE A 18 7.85 -5.87 -0.32
N ALA A 19 7.61 -5.38 0.89
CA ALA A 19 6.47 -5.80 1.70
C ALA A 19 5.12 -5.52 1.02
N HIS A 20 5.00 -4.39 0.31
CA HIS A 20 3.80 -4.06 -0.48
C HIS A 20 3.51 -5.14 -1.53
N TYR A 21 4.51 -5.52 -2.33
CA TYR A 21 4.34 -6.55 -3.36
C TYR A 21 4.08 -7.95 -2.78
N LEU A 22 4.76 -8.31 -1.69
CA LEU A 22 4.52 -9.58 -1.01
C LEU A 22 3.09 -9.69 -0.46
N ALA A 23 2.58 -8.60 0.13
CA ALA A 23 1.20 -8.54 0.63
C ALA A 23 0.19 -8.68 -0.52
N LEU A 24 0.42 -8.01 -1.65
CA LEU A 24 -0.45 -8.13 -2.82
C LEU A 24 -0.39 -9.53 -3.46
N PHE A 25 0.80 -10.14 -3.51
CA PHE A 25 0.96 -11.52 -3.96
C PHE A 25 0.17 -12.48 -3.07
N ALA A 26 0.32 -12.39 -1.74
CA ALA A 26 -0.42 -13.22 -0.79
C ALA A 26 -1.95 -13.04 -0.94
N ARG A 27 -2.43 -11.81 -1.09
CA ARG A 27 -3.85 -11.51 -1.36
C ARG A 27 -4.31 -12.17 -2.65
N ASN A 28 -3.53 -12.05 -3.73
CA ASN A 28 -3.88 -12.64 -5.02
C ASN A 28 -3.90 -14.17 -4.98
N ALA A 29 -2.95 -14.78 -4.26
CA ALA A 29 -2.92 -16.23 -4.03
C ALA A 29 -4.15 -16.70 -3.25
N ALA A 30 -4.59 -15.96 -2.23
CA ALA A 30 -5.83 -16.25 -1.51
C ALA A 30 -7.06 -16.16 -2.44
N LEU A 31 -7.14 -15.13 -3.28
CA LEU A 31 -8.22 -14.98 -4.26
C LEU A 31 -8.22 -16.08 -5.35
N ALA A 32 -7.08 -16.70 -5.64
CA ALA A 32 -7.01 -17.83 -6.56
C ALA A 32 -7.87 -19.02 -6.09
N THR A 33 -7.93 -19.25 -4.77
CA THR A 33 -8.71 -20.35 -4.17
C THR A 33 -10.22 -20.24 -4.44
N VAL A 34 -10.70 -19.03 -4.75
CA VAL A 34 -12.11 -18.72 -5.04
C VAL A 34 -12.32 -18.28 -6.50
N GLY A 35 -11.37 -18.53 -7.39
CA GLY A 35 -11.47 -18.20 -8.81
C GLY A 35 -11.46 -16.69 -9.12
N ALA A 36 -10.90 -15.88 -8.23
CA ALA A 36 -10.89 -14.41 -8.31
C ALA A 36 -9.47 -13.81 -8.45
N ALA A 37 -8.45 -14.63 -8.70
CA ALA A 37 -7.09 -14.14 -8.94
C ALA A 37 -7.01 -13.21 -10.16
N GLY A 38 -6.12 -12.23 -10.09
CA GLY A 38 -5.87 -11.24 -11.14
C GLY A 38 -6.91 -10.13 -11.24
N LYS A 39 -7.97 -10.18 -10.41
CA LYS A 39 -8.97 -9.10 -10.38
C LYS A 39 -8.39 -7.85 -9.71
N VAL A 40 -8.71 -6.68 -10.28
CA VAL A 40 -8.45 -5.40 -9.63
C VAL A 40 -9.38 -5.28 -8.43
N VAL A 41 -8.82 -5.43 -7.23
CA VAL A 41 -9.53 -5.30 -5.96
C VAL A 41 -9.07 -4.03 -5.28
N GLY A 42 -10.00 -3.08 -5.13
CA GLY A 42 -9.78 -1.87 -4.34
C GLY A 42 -9.63 -2.19 -2.85
N ASN A 43 -9.37 -1.17 -2.04
CA ASN A 43 -9.33 -1.36 -0.59
C ASN A 43 -10.72 -1.84 -0.10
N GLU A 44 -10.78 -2.93 0.66
CA GLU A 44 -12.03 -3.42 1.24
C GLU A 44 -12.49 -2.45 2.33
N THR A 45 -13.45 -1.58 2.01
CA THR A 45 -14.07 -0.65 2.96
C THR A 45 -15.40 -1.15 3.51
N ALA A 46 -16.01 -2.14 2.87
CA ALA A 46 -17.22 -2.79 3.35
C ALA A 46 -17.31 -4.24 2.87
N LYS A 47 -17.75 -5.13 3.74
CA LYS A 47 -18.09 -6.52 3.42
C LYS A 47 -19.44 -6.89 4.04
N ALA A 48 -20.33 -7.48 3.25
CA ALA A 48 -21.63 -7.96 3.70
C ALA A 48 -21.75 -9.46 3.49
N VAL A 49 -22.20 -10.19 4.51
CA VAL A 49 -22.50 -11.63 4.45
C VAL A 49 -23.78 -11.88 5.24
N ASP A 50 -24.81 -12.42 4.56
CA ASP A 50 -26.06 -12.94 5.15
C ASP A 50 -26.67 -12.06 6.27
N GLY A 51 -26.83 -10.76 5.99
CA GLY A 51 -27.38 -9.77 6.93
C GLY A 51 -26.38 -9.11 7.88
N VAL A 52 -25.13 -9.57 7.91
CA VAL A 52 -24.04 -8.96 8.69
C VAL A 52 -23.19 -8.07 7.78
N SER A 53 -23.17 -6.77 8.04
CA SER A 53 -22.28 -5.82 7.37
C SER A 53 -21.13 -5.42 8.30
N LYS A 54 -19.92 -5.42 7.75
CA LYS A 54 -18.75 -4.82 8.37
C LYS A 54 -18.27 -3.68 7.49
N SER A 55 -18.40 -2.46 7.99
CA SER A 55 -17.87 -1.26 7.36
C SER A 55 -16.61 -0.82 8.09
N MET A 56 -15.56 -0.48 7.35
CA MET A 56 -14.34 0.11 7.87
C MET A 56 -14.15 1.48 7.24
N ASP A 57 -14.03 2.51 8.09
CA ASP A 57 -13.59 3.82 7.63
C ASP A 57 -12.06 3.83 7.51
N VAL A 58 -11.58 4.04 6.29
CA VAL A 58 -10.15 4.14 5.97
C VAL A 58 -9.80 5.53 5.41
N SER A 59 -10.76 6.45 5.37
CA SER A 59 -10.60 7.77 4.76
C SER A 59 -9.48 8.59 5.41
N GLY A 60 -9.25 8.42 6.73
CA GLY A 60 -8.19 9.10 7.45
C GLY A 60 -6.77 8.59 7.19
N ILE A 61 -6.61 7.49 6.45
CA ILE A 61 -5.31 6.81 6.23
C ILE A 61 -4.94 6.73 4.75
N LEU A 62 -5.91 6.94 3.85
CA LEU A 62 -5.67 6.92 2.41
C LEU A 62 -5.26 8.30 1.90
N TYR A 63 -4.24 8.34 1.04
CA TYR A 63 -3.87 9.58 0.34
C TYR A 63 -4.58 9.65 -1.02
N PRO A 64 -5.21 10.77 -1.39
CA PRO A 64 -5.93 10.90 -2.67
C PRO A 64 -5.08 10.53 -3.90
N ASP A 65 -3.80 10.89 -3.88
CA ASP A 65 -2.89 10.72 -5.02
C ASP A 65 -2.02 9.45 -4.96
N ALA A 66 -2.19 8.62 -3.92
CA ALA A 66 -1.36 7.42 -3.74
C ALA A 66 -1.78 6.24 -4.64
N GLY A 67 -2.98 6.26 -5.21
CA GLY A 67 -3.44 5.28 -6.20
C GLY A 67 -3.19 3.82 -5.76
N TYR A 68 -2.32 3.13 -6.49
CA TYR A 68 -1.94 1.74 -6.22
C TYR A 68 -1.31 1.53 -4.83
N TRP A 69 -0.59 2.51 -4.30
CA TRP A 69 0.08 2.43 -3.00
C TRP A 69 -0.91 2.37 -1.83
N ASN A 70 -2.15 2.84 -2.00
CA ASN A 70 -3.21 2.77 -0.99
C ASN A 70 -3.71 1.33 -0.71
N GLN A 71 -3.32 0.34 -1.51
CA GLN A 71 -3.86 -1.03 -1.38
C GLN A 71 -3.33 -1.81 -0.15
N THR A 72 -2.31 -1.30 0.54
CA THR A 72 -1.72 -1.93 1.72
C THR A 72 -1.18 -0.86 2.67
N SER A 73 -1.06 -1.16 3.96
CA SER A 73 -0.38 -0.28 4.93
C SER A 73 1.07 0.02 4.54
N TYR A 74 1.82 -0.97 4.03
CA TYR A 74 3.21 -0.80 3.58
C TYR A 74 3.33 0.16 2.40
N GLY A 75 2.40 0.08 1.44
CA GLY A 75 2.35 1.01 0.31
C GLY A 75 2.03 2.44 0.74
N ILE A 76 1.14 2.64 1.72
CA ILE A 76 0.86 3.97 2.29
C ILE A 76 2.13 4.54 2.95
N GLN A 77 2.86 3.74 3.72
CA GLN A 77 4.12 4.14 4.36
C GLN A 77 5.21 4.46 3.32
N PHE A 78 5.35 3.61 2.29
CA PHE A 78 6.24 3.86 1.17
C PHE A 78 5.90 5.15 0.44
N PHE A 79 4.61 5.40 0.18
CA PHE A 79 4.14 6.61 -0.48
C PHE A 79 4.52 7.86 0.32
N MET A 80 4.32 7.85 1.65
CA MET A 80 4.74 8.95 2.51
C MET A 80 6.26 9.16 2.45
N LEU A 81 7.04 8.09 2.48
CA LEU A 81 8.51 8.15 2.42
C LEU A 81 9.01 8.73 1.09
N ILE A 82 8.43 8.34 -0.05
CA ILE A 82 8.82 8.93 -1.36
C ILE A 82 8.42 10.40 -1.49
N GLN A 83 7.37 10.86 -0.81
CA GLN A 83 7.04 12.29 -0.78
C GLN A 83 8.11 13.08 -0.02
N ILE A 84 8.59 12.54 1.11
CA ILE A 84 9.68 13.14 1.90
C ILE A 84 10.99 13.18 1.10
N VAL A 85 11.36 12.06 0.47
CA VAL A 85 12.57 11.95 -0.37
C VAL A 85 12.44 12.82 -1.64
N GLY A 86 11.26 12.84 -2.26
CA GLY A 86 10.96 13.56 -3.50
C GLY A 86 10.92 15.08 -3.35
N ALA A 87 10.50 15.58 -2.19
CA ALA A 87 10.56 17.00 -1.81
C ALA A 87 12.00 17.51 -1.58
N GLY A 88 13.00 16.63 -1.71
CA GLY A 88 14.41 16.93 -1.50
C GLY A 88 14.77 16.81 -0.03
N GLY A 89 14.74 15.57 0.48
CA GLY A 89 15.03 15.19 1.87
C GLY A 89 15.98 16.15 2.56
N PHE A 90 15.42 17.16 3.21
CA PHE A 90 16.17 18.12 4.00
C PHE A 90 16.37 17.44 5.35
N GLN A 91 17.54 16.86 5.48
CA GLN A 91 18.07 16.38 6.74
C GLN A 91 18.26 17.60 7.68
N LEU A 92 17.65 17.56 8.86
CA LEU A 92 18.06 18.41 9.99
C LEU A 92 19.33 17.84 10.63
#